data_AF-A0A971H6G2-F1
#
_entry.id   AF-A0A971H6G2-F1
#
_cell.length_a   1.000
_cell.length_b   1.000
_cell.length_c   1.000
_cell.angle_alpha   90.00
_cell.angle_beta   90.00
_cell.angle_gamma   90.00
#
_symmetry.space_group_name_H-M   'P 1'
#
loop_
_entity.id
_entity.type
_entity.pdbx_description
1 polymer ?
#
loop_
_entity_poly.entity_id
_entity_poly.type
_entity_poly.pdbx_seq_one_letter_code
_entity_poly.pdbx_strand_id
1 'polypeptide(L)'
;GTDRLGPTAVIKSASKMDHAKTGGTLLNQKFTPELLKNEIGIKNLMHLIRTYFKLGGHHIQFNIISAEFLRKAQLNPEEHKDLIVRVAGYSDYFNDLNEGLQNEIIARTEHQSF
;
A
#
# COMPACT_ATOMS: atom_id res chain seq x y z
N GLY A 1 5.00 3.52 8.75
CA GLY A 1 4.59 3.66 10.16
C GLY A 1 4.89 5.01 10.75
N THR A 2 5.10 6.09 9.97
CA THR A 2 5.39 7.46 10.47
C THR A 2 4.40 8.49 9.94
N ASP A 3 3.74 8.18 8.83
CA ASP A 3 2.54 8.83 8.35
C ASP A 3 1.37 8.64 9.35
N ARG A 4 0.76 9.77 9.73
CA ARG A 4 -0.29 9.86 10.77
C ARG A 4 -1.51 10.68 10.37
N LEU A 5 -1.45 11.34 9.21
CA LEU A 5 -2.45 12.30 8.74
C LEU A 5 -3.25 11.77 7.54
N GLY A 6 -3.29 10.45 7.38
CA GLY A 6 -4.04 9.78 6.33
C GLY A 6 -3.36 9.79 4.95
N PRO A 7 -3.91 9.02 3.99
CA PRO A 7 -3.33 8.82 2.67
C PRO A 7 -3.30 10.11 1.84
N THR A 8 -4.27 11.02 2.05
CA THR A 8 -4.32 12.32 1.38
C THR A 8 -3.10 13.19 1.75
N ALA A 9 -2.68 13.18 3.01
CA ALA A 9 -1.49 13.91 3.45
C ALA A 9 -0.20 13.28 2.91
N VAL A 10 -0.17 11.96 2.76
CA VAL A 10 0.97 11.26 2.14
C VAL A 10 1.14 11.69 0.69
N ILE A 11 0.09 11.66 -0.12
CA ILE A 11 0.20 12.06 -1.54
C ILE A 11 0.56 13.54 -1.71
N LYS A 12 0.05 14.42 -0.84
CA LYS A 12 0.42 15.86 -0.82
C LYS A 12 1.88 16.08 -0.43
N SER A 13 2.43 15.22 0.42
CA SER A 13 3.84 15.30 0.83
C SER A 13 4.74 14.79 -0.28
N ALA A 14 4.40 13.63 -0.87
CA ALA A 14 5.13 13.06 -1.99
C ALA A 14 5.15 14.01 -3.20
N SER A 15 4.03 14.68 -3.51
CA SER A 15 3.92 15.59 -4.65
C SER A 15 4.74 16.88 -4.53
N LYS A 16 5.36 17.16 -3.38
CA LYS A 16 6.28 18.30 -3.24
C LYS A 16 7.64 18.04 -3.91
N MET A 17 7.95 16.79 -4.22
CA MET A 17 9.15 16.42 -4.96
C MET A 17 8.96 16.68 -6.46
N ASP A 18 10.03 17.11 -7.12
CA ASP A 18 10.09 17.16 -8.59
C ASP A 18 10.32 15.73 -9.12
N HIS A 19 9.22 15.00 -9.33
CA HIS A 19 9.26 13.61 -9.75
C HIS A 19 9.98 13.40 -11.10
N ALA A 20 10.02 14.40 -11.99
CA ALA A 20 10.72 14.31 -13.27
C ALA A 20 12.25 14.19 -13.11
N LYS A 21 12.81 14.66 -11.99
CA LYS A 21 14.24 14.60 -11.70
C LYS A 21 14.68 13.34 -10.94
N THR A 22 13.75 12.43 -10.63
CA THR A 22 14.04 11.29 -9.75
C THR A 22 14.58 10.05 -10.46
N GLY A 23 14.49 9.98 -11.79
CA GLY A 23 14.81 8.76 -12.56
C GLY A 23 13.83 7.59 -12.35
N GLY A 24 12.80 7.79 -11.54
CA GLY A 24 11.80 6.79 -11.15
C GLY A 24 11.45 6.92 -9.68
N THR A 25 10.14 6.97 -9.37
CA THR A 25 9.66 6.93 -7.99
C THR A 25 8.71 5.78 -7.79
N LEU A 26 8.59 5.31 -6.54
CA LEU A 26 7.60 4.31 -6.18
C LEU A 26 7.00 4.63 -4.81
N LEU A 27 5.69 4.87 -4.79
CA LEU A 27 4.93 5.07 -3.55
C LEU A 27 4.09 3.83 -3.23
N ASN A 28 4.45 3.13 -2.15
CA ASN A 28 3.65 2.06 -1.58
C ASN A 28 2.59 2.63 -0.63
N GLN A 29 1.34 2.20 -0.79
CA GLN A 29 0.24 2.46 0.13
C GLN A 29 -0.41 1.13 0.53
N LYS A 30 -0.80 0.97 1.79
CA LYS A 30 -1.54 -0.21 2.26
C LYS A 30 -2.86 0.23 2.89
N PHE A 31 -3.94 -0.40 2.47
CA PHE A 31 -5.30 -0.12 2.92
C PHE A 31 -5.95 -1.39 3.45
N THR A 32 -6.87 -1.25 4.41
CA THR A 32 -7.69 -2.39 4.83
C THR A 32 -8.73 -2.77 3.78
N PRO A 33 -9.09 -4.06 3.65
CA PRO A 33 -10.17 -4.48 2.77
C PRO A 33 -11.51 -3.81 3.09
N GLU A 34 -11.82 -3.60 4.38
CA GLU A 34 -13.07 -2.98 4.81
C GLU A 34 -13.25 -1.56 4.26
N LEU A 35 -12.15 -0.81 4.11
CA LEU A 35 -12.18 0.55 3.57
C LEU A 35 -12.67 0.60 2.11
N LEU A 36 -12.52 -0.48 1.35
CA LEU A 36 -12.88 -0.55 -0.07
C LEU A 36 -14.10 -1.44 -0.35
N LYS A 37 -14.80 -1.88 0.68
CA LYS A 37 -15.93 -2.80 0.57
C LYS A 37 -17.19 -2.19 -0.04
N ASN A 38 -17.31 -0.87 -0.01
CA ASN A 38 -18.47 -0.14 -0.54
C ASN A 38 -18.07 0.87 -1.63
N GLU A 39 -19.07 1.35 -2.38
CA GLU A 39 -18.84 2.29 -3.47
C GLU A 39 -18.18 3.60 -3.04
N ILE A 40 -18.44 4.06 -1.82
CA ILE A 40 -17.86 5.30 -1.29
C ILE A 40 -16.35 5.13 -1.12
N GLY A 41 -15.91 4.02 -0.54
CA GLY A 41 -14.50 3.65 -0.40
C GLY A 41 -13.78 3.58 -1.75
N ILE A 42 -14.41 2.91 -2.73
CA ILE A 42 -13.88 2.81 -4.09
C ILE A 42 -13.77 4.19 -4.75
N LYS A 43 -14.81 5.04 -4.62
CA LYS A 43 -14.81 6.41 -5.15
C LYS A 43 -13.71 7.26 -4.49
N ASN A 44 -13.52 7.14 -3.17
CA ASN A 44 -12.47 7.85 -2.46
C ASN A 44 -11.06 7.44 -2.92
N LEU A 45 -10.82 6.14 -3.12
CA LEU A 45 -9.54 5.68 -3.68
C LEU A 45 -9.31 6.23 -5.10
N MET A 46 -10.35 6.20 -5.94
CA MET A 46 -10.29 6.82 -7.28
C MET A 46 -9.93 8.31 -7.19
N HIS A 47 -10.55 9.06 -6.29
CA HIS A 47 -10.27 10.48 -6.10
C HIS A 47 -8.85 10.73 -5.58
N LEU A 48 -8.35 9.90 -4.66
CA LEU A 48 -6.97 9.94 -4.18
C LEU A 48 -5.98 9.75 -5.33
N ILE A 49 -6.18 8.71 -6.15
CA ILE A 49 -5.34 8.40 -7.32
C ILE A 49 -5.34 9.57 -8.31
N ARG A 50 -6.52 10.04 -8.72
CA ARG A 50 -6.65 11.17 -9.66
C ARG A 50 -5.98 12.44 -9.13
N THR A 51 -6.14 12.71 -7.84
CA THR A 51 -5.53 13.87 -7.19
C THR A 51 -4.00 13.77 -7.19
N TYR A 52 -3.44 12.60 -6.86
CA TYR A 52 -1.98 12.43 -6.83
C TYR A 52 -1.34 12.69 -8.19
N PHE A 53 -1.91 12.14 -9.26
CA PHE A 53 -1.44 12.39 -10.62
C PHE A 53 -1.63 13.85 -11.04
N LYS A 54 -2.75 14.49 -10.66
CA LYS A 54 -2.96 15.92 -10.93
C LYS A 54 -1.93 16.81 -10.21
N LEU A 55 -1.41 16.36 -9.07
CA LEU A 55 -0.35 17.05 -8.33
C LEU A 55 1.07 16.73 -8.86
N GLY A 56 1.21 16.02 -9.97
CA GLY A 56 2.51 15.68 -10.56
C GLY A 56 3.17 14.43 -9.97
N GLY A 57 2.44 13.63 -9.19
CA GLY A 57 2.90 12.30 -8.77
C GLY A 57 3.07 11.37 -9.97
N HIS A 58 4.11 10.54 -9.97
CA HIS A 58 4.43 9.65 -11.10
C HIS A 58 3.96 8.20 -10.92
N HIS A 59 3.98 7.67 -9.69
CA HIS A 59 3.68 6.27 -9.45
C HIS A 59 3.15 6.03 -8.04
N ILE A 60 2.08 5.26 -7.93
CA ILE A 60 1.49 4.81 -6.68
C ILE A 60 1.00 3.38 -6.83
N GLN A 61 1.18 2.56 -5.79
CA GLN A 61 0.74 1.17 -5.78
C GLN A 61 0.17 0.77 -4.42
N PHE A 62 -0.67 -0.26 -4.43
CA PHE A 62 -1.53 -0.58 -3.31
C PHE A 62 -1.39 -2.04 -2.87
N ASN A 63 -1.36 -2.26 -1.55
CA ASN A 63 -1.79 -3.51 -0.94
C ASN A 63 -3.16 -3.29 -0.31
N ILE A 64 -4.14 -4.16 -0.61
CA ILE A 64 -5.45 -4.15 0.03
C ILE A 64 -5.52 -5.36 0.95
N ILE A 65 -4.92 -5.25 2.14
CA ILE A 65 -4.68 -6.36 3.06
C ILE A 65 -4.44 -5.83 4.47
N SER A 66 -4.85 -6.59 5.48
CA SER A 66 -4.58 -6.20 6.87
C SER A 66 -3.27 -6.80 7.38
N ALA A 67 -2.61 -6.08 8.29
CA ALA A 67 -1.46 -6.57 9.03
C ALA A 67 -1.82 -7.80 9.88
N GLU A 68 -3.05 -7.87 10.38
CA GLU A 68 -3.56 -9.05 11.09
C GLU A 68 -3.61 -10.28 10.17
N PHE A 69 -4.13 -10.13 8.96
CA PHE A 69 -4.19 -11.22 7.98
C PHE A 69 -2.80 -11.70 7.57
N LEU A 70 -1.87 -10.77 7.35
CA LEU A 70 -0.47 -11.13 7.05
C LEU A 70 0.20 -11.89 8.19
N ARG A 71 -0.04 -11.51 9.46
CA ARG A 71 0.46 -12.28 10.61
C ARG A 71 -0.15 -13.68 10.70
N LYS A 72 -1.44 -13.82 10.40
CA LYS A 72 -2.09 -15.14 10.29
C LYS A 72 -1.43 -15.98 9.19
N ALA A 73 -1.12 -15.36 8.05
CA ALA A 73 -0.41 -16.01 6.95
C ALA A 73 1.03 -16.43 7.32
N GLN A 74 1.73 -15.66 8.17
CA GLN A 74 3.03 -16.09 8.71
C GLN A 74 2.93 -17.31 9.63
N LEU A 75 1.87 -17.38 10.45
CA LEU A 75 1.66 -18.48 11.40
C LEU A 75 1.21 -19.76 10.69
N ASN A 76 0.38 -19.64 9.65
CA ASN A 76 -0.22 -20.76 8.93
C ASN A 76 0.05 -20.68 7.41
N PRO A 77 1.31 -20.70 6.93
CA PRO A 77 1.63 -20.47 5.52
C PRO A 77 0.96 -21.47 4.57
N GLU A 78 0.72 -22.71 5.02
CA GLU A 78 0.04 -23.76 4.25
C GLU A 78 -1.40 -23.39 3.86
N GLU A 79 -2.10 -22.57 4.65
CA GLU A 79 -3.46 -22.09 4.36
C GLU A 79 -3.46 -20.90 3.39
N HIS A 80 -2.29 -20.34 3.09
CA HIS A 80 -2.11 -19.08 2.38
C HIS A 80 -1.12 -19.16 1.21
N LYS A 81 -0.98 -20.34 0.57
CA LYS A 81 -0.01 -20.59 -0.52
C LYS A 81 -0.14 -19.64 -1.71
N ASP A 82 -1.37 -19.25 -2.04
CA ASP A 82 -1.65 -18.37 -3.17
C ASP A 82 -1.67 -16.88 -2.79
N LEU A 83 -1.27 -16.54 -1.56
CA LEU A 83 -1.26 -15.15 -1.09
C LEU A 83 -0.18 -14.35 -1.79
N ILE A 84 -0.59 -13.44 -2.68
CA ILE A 84 0.31 -12.50 -3.35
C ILE A 84 0.28 -11.14 -2.64
N VAL A 85 1.47 -10.56 -2.42
CA VAL A 85 1.63 -9.22 -1.85
C VAL A 85 2.43 -8.31 -2.75
N ARG A 86 2.20 -6.99 -2.64
CA ARG A 86 3.02 -5.98 -3.31
C ARG A 86 4.24 -5.63 -2.46
N VAL A 87 5.44 -5.79 -3.01
CA VAL A 87 6.70 -5.48 -2.32
C VAL A 87 7.13 -4.05 -2.64
N ALA A 88 7.96 -3.84 -3.66
CA ALA A 88 8.32 -2.52 -4.19
C ALA A 88 8.62 -2.68 -5.68
N GLY A 89 7.64 -2.36 -6.53
CA GLY A 89 7.76 -2.46 -7.99
C GLY A 89 7.30 -3.79 -8.56
N TYR A 90 7.18 -4.82 -7.72
CA TYR A 90 6.72 -6.15 -8.11
C TYR A 90 5.78 -6.75 -7.06
N SER A 91 5.13 -7.84 -7.45
CA SER A 91 4.31 -8.68 -6.58
C SER A 91 4.92 -10.06 -6.50
N ASP A 92 4.77 -10.73 -5.35
CA ASP A 92 5.34 -12.06 -5.10
C ASP A 92 4.47 -12.83 -4.12
N TYR A 93 4.67 -14.15 -4.04
CA TYR A 93 4.03 -14.99 -3.05
C TYR A 93 4.58 -14.66 -1.67
N PHE A 94 3.69 -14.39 -0.71
CA PHE A 94 4.06 -14.01 0.64
C PHE A 94 4.90 -15.09 1.33
N ASN A 95 4.60 -16.37 1.05
CA ASN A 95 5.33 -17.52 1.57
C ASN A 95 6.77 -17.62 1.02
N ASP A 96 7.03 -17.07 -0.16
CA ASP A 96 8.35 -17.10 -0.79
C ASP A 96 9.26 -15.97 -0.26
N LEU A 97 8.68 -15.01 0.47
CA LEU A 97 9.42 -13.94 1.11
C LEU A 97 10.08 -14.41 2.40
N ASN A 98 11.31 -13.98 2.65
CA ASN A 98 11.94 -14.17 3.96
C ASN A 98 11.19 -13.40 5.05
N GLU A 99 11.32 -13.86 6.30
CA GLU A 99 10.61 -13.31 7.46
C GLU A 99 10.86 -11.79 7.65
N GLY A 100 12.08 -11.33 7.38
CA GLY A 100 12.41 -9.90 7.47
C GLY A 100 11.58 -9.04 6.51
N LEU A 101 11.42 -9.49 5.27
CA LEU A 101 10.63 -8.79 4.26
C LEU A 101 9.12 -8.87 4.54
N GLN A 102 8.64 -10.03 5.01
CA GLN A 102 7.26 -10.17 5.48
C GLN A 102 6.97 -9.17 6.61
N ASN A 103 7.86 -9.10 7.61
CA ASN A 103 7.74 -8.20 8.74
C ASN A 103 7.79 -6.72 8.32
N GLU A 104 8.60 -6.37 7.32
CA GLU A 104 8.63 -5.01 6.75
C GLU A 104 7.27 -4.65 6.13
N ILE A 105 6.69 -5.52 5.29
CA ILE A 105 5.39 -5.30 4.66
C ILE A 105 4.28 -5.19 5.72
N ILE A 106 4.33 -6.02 6.77
CA ILE A 106 3.41 -5.96 7.91
C ILE A 106 3.53 -4.61 8.64
N ALA A 107 4.75 -4.12 8.87
CA ALA A 107 5.02 -2.90 9.61
C ALA A 107 4.69 -1.61 8.82
N ARG A 108 4.53 -1.68 7.49
CA ARG A 108 4.03 -0.54 6.70
C ARG A 108 2.68 -0.05 7.23
N THR A 109 2.47 1.26 7.16
CA THR A 109 1.23 1.85 7.67
C THR A 109 0.03 1.28 6.93
N GLU A 110 -0.98 0.89 7.70
CA GLU A 110 -2.25 0.43 7.20
C GLU A 110 -3.26 1.57 7.34
N HIS A 111 -3.74 2.11 6.23
CA HIS A 111 -4.76 3.14 6.22
C HIS A 111 -6.15 2.52 6.37
N GLN A 112 -6.86 3.00 7.40
CA GLN A 112 -8.24 2.59 7.73
C GLN A 112 -9.27 3.67 7.39
N SER A 113 -8.82 4.82 6.87
CA SER A 113 -9.62 5.96 6.43
C SER A 113 -8.87 6.77 5.35
N PHE A 114 -9.57 7.70 4.69
CA PHE A 114 -9.04 8.57 3.62
C PHE A 114 -8.66 9.97 4.10
#